data_AF-A0A163J7F6-F1
#
_entry.id   AF-A0A163J7F6-F1
#
_cell.length_a   1.000
_cell.length_b   1.000
_cell.length_c   1.000
_cell.angle_alpha   90.00
_cell.angle_beta   90.00
_cell.angle_gamma   90.00
#
_symmetry.space_group_name_H-M   'P 1'
#
loop_
_entity.id
_entity.type
_entity.pdbx_description
1 polymer ?
#
loop_
_entity_poly.entity_id
_entity_poly.type
_entity_poly.pdbx_seq_one_letter_code
_entity_poly.pdbx_strand_id
1 'polypeptide(L)'
;MFIIFVGAVLGVMQTLLNFIIVDKEESKFKKMYDTAGASYYFRGSVIFFIVIIGIAIISFLDIITAAAIQRMFLVSLIIALALRAYMEWKYLRNTNQHKATLILLGTLLLFSVFFFLLK
;
A
#
# COMPACT_ATOMS: atom_id res chain seq x y z
N MET A 1 -9.64 4.62 -14.95
CA MET A 1 -8.25 4.86 -15.40
C MET A 1 -7.32 5.28 -14.26
N PHE A 2 -7.66 6.29 -13.45
CA PHE A 2 -6.83 6.77 -12.33
C PHE A 2 -6.36 5.67 -11.35
N ILE A 3 -7.30 4.84 -10.87
CA ILE A 3 -7.02 3.73 -9.93
C ILE A 3 -5.97 2.76 -10.50
N ILE A 4 -6.14 2.37 -11.76
CA ILE A 4 -5.22 1.45 -12.47
C ILE A 4 -3.85 2.11 -12.63
N PHE A 5 -3.80 3.40 -12.98
CA PHE A 5 -2.55 4.14 -13.13
C PHE A 5 -1.77 4.22 -11.81
N VAL A 6 -2.42 4.63 -10.72
CA VAL A 6 -1.78 4.73 -9.39
C VAL A 6 -1.31 3.34 -8.93
N GLY A 7 -2.12 2.30 -9.12
CA GLY A 7 -1.74 0.92 -8.79
C GLY A 7 -0.52 0.45 -9.58
N ALA A 8 -0.47 0.74 -10.89
CA ALA A 8 0.66 0.39 -11.74
C ALA A 8 1.95 1.13 -11.32
N VAL A 9 1.87 2.43 -11.04
CA VAL A 9 3.02 3.23 -10.58
C VAL A 9 3.56 2.69 -9.27
N LEU A 10 2.70 2.44 -8.28
CA LEU A 10 3.11 1.86 -6.99
C LEU A 10 3.71 0.47 -7.17
N GLY A 11 3.15 -0.36 -8.06
CA GLY A 11 3.68 -1.68 -8.38
C GLY A 11 5.08 -1.62 -9.00
N VAL A 12 5.29 -0.73 -9.96
CA VAL A 12 6.62 -0.52 -10.58
C VAL A 12 7.62 -0.01 -9.53
N MET A 13 7.25 0.98 -8.71
CA MET A 13 8.12 1.48 -7.65
C MET A 13 8.47 0.39 -6.64
N GLN A 14 7.51 -0.43 -6.21
CA GLN A 14 7.78 -1.56 -5.32
C GLN A 14 8.76 -2.56 -5.93
N THR A 15 8.60 -2.90 -7.22
CA THR A 15 9.52 -3.80 -7.92
C THR A 15 10.93 -3.21 -8.00
N LEU A 16 11.05 -1.92 -8.30
CA LEU A 16 12.34 -1.22 -8.33
C LEU A 16 12.99 -1.19 -6.95
N LEU A 17 12.25 -0.83 -5.90
CA LEU A 17 12.77 -0.80 -4.53
C LEU A 17 13.19 -2.19 -4.05
N ASN A 18 12.44 -3.22 -4.42
CA ASN A 18 12.81 -4.60 -4.14
C ASN A 18 14.09 -5.00 -4.87
N PHE A 19 14.29 -4.55 -6.11
CA PHE A 19 15.49 -4.85 -6.88
C PHE A 19 16.73 -4.12 -6.35
N ILE A 20 16.58 -2.87 -5.91
CA ILE A 20 17.69 -1.99 -5.51
C ILE A 20 18.09 -2.20 -4.04
N ILE A 21 17.11 -2.35 -3.15
CA ILE A 21 17.34 -2.24 -1.69
C ILE A 21 17.13 -3.60 -1.00
N VAL A 22 16.20 -4.44 -1.46
CA VAL A 22 15.90 -5.71 -0.80
C VAL A 22 16.84 -6.79 -1.33
N ASP A 23 17.88 -7.09 -0.55
CA ASP A 23 18.86 -8.10 -0.92
C ASP A 23 18.22 -9.49 -1.02
N LYS A 24 18.61 -10.27 -2.04
CA LYS A 24 17.96 -11.58 -2.33
C LYS A 24 18.13 -12.55 -1.15
N GLU A 25 19.22 -12.43 -0.39
CA GLU A 25 19.46 -13.24 0.79
C GLU A 25 18.54 -12.87 1.96
N GLU A 26 18.29 -11.58 2.21
CA GLU A 26 17.37 -11.14 3.27
C GLU A 26 15.93 -11.63 3.01
N SER A 27 15.54 -11.69 1.72
CA SER A 27 14.23 -12.18 1.28
C SER A 27 13.98 -13.68 1.54
N LYS A 28 15.05 -14.48 1.70
CA LYS A 28 14.95 -15.93 1.95
C LYS A 28 14.75 -16.26 3.44
N PHE A 29 15.23 -15.42 4.34
CA PHE A 29 15.29 -15.73 5.77
C PHE A 29 14.29 -14.96 6.64
N LYS A 30 13.66 -13.90 6.12
CA LYS A 30 12.72 -13.05 6.89
C LYS A 30 11.53 -12.61 6.06
N LYS A 31 10.55 -13.50 5.83
CA LYS A 31 9.25 -13.12 5.27
C LYS A 31 8.23 -12.89 6.39
N MET A 32 7.31 -11.96 6.17
CA MET A 32 6.22 -11.65 7.11
C MET A 32 5.40 -12.89 7.49
N TYR A 33 5.26 -13.84 6.55
CA TYR A 33 4.55 -15.11 6.72
C TYR A 33 5.20 -16.06 7.73
N ASP A 34 6.49 -15.91 8.00
CA ASP A 34 7.23 -16.75 8.95
C ASP A 34 7.24 -16.16 10.37
N THR A 35 6.61 -14.99 10.57
CA THR A 35 6.55 -14.30 11.86
C THR A 35 5.22 -14.53 12.55
N ALA A 36 5.18 -14.34 13.88
CA ALA A 36 3.93 -14.32 14.65
C ALA A 36 2.92 -13.25 14.16
N GLY A 37 3.36 -12.30 13.35
CA GLY A 37 2.53 -11.27 12.71
C GLY A 37 1.80 -11.74 11.44
N ALA A 38 2.06 -12.95 10.94
CA ALA A 38 1.52 -13.43 9.66
C ALA A 38 -0.02 -13.41 9.60
N SER A 39 -0.70 -13.85 10.66
CA SER A 39 -2.17 -13.87 10.73
C SER A 39 -2.75 -12.46 10.67
N TYR A 40 -2.16 -11.49 11.38
CA TYR A 40 -2.59 -10.10 11.34
C TYR A 40 -2.32 -9.45 9.98
N TYR A 41 -1.18 -9.77 9.36
CA TYR A 41 -0.84 -9.29 8.02
C TYR A 41 -1.83 -9.81 6.96
N PHE A 42 -2.19 -11.09 7.04
CA PHE A 42 -3.19 -11.69 6.16
C PHE A 42 -4.57 -11.07 6.37
N ARG A 43 -5.03 -10.95 7.62
CA ARG A 43 -6.31 -10.31 7.96
C ARG A 43 -6.36 -8.86 7.47
N GLY A 44 -5.28 -8.10 7.67
CA GLY A 44 -5.19 -6.72 7.17
C GLY A 44 -5.29 -6.64 5.64
N SER A 45 -4.65 -7.58 4.94
CA SER A 45 -4.72 -7.67 3.47
C SER A 45 -6.14 -8.02 2.99
N VAL A 46 -6.83 -8.94 3.67
CA VAL A 46 -8.23 -9.29 3.37
C VAL A 46 -9.16 -8.10 3.60
N ILE A 47 -9.02 -7.39 4.72
CA ILE A 47 -9.80 -6.19 5.01
C ILE A 47 -9.58 -5.13 3.93
N PHE A 48 -8.33 -4.90 3.53
CA PHE A 48 -8.02 -3.96 2.46
C PHE A 48 -8.69 -4.37 1.13
N PHE A 49 -8.66 -5.66 0.79
CA PHE A 49 -9.32 -6.16 -0.42
C PHE A 49 -10.83 -5.93 -0.40
N ILE A 50 -11.49 -6.15 0.74
CA ILE A 50 -12.92 -5.86 0.94
C ILE A 50 -13.20 -4.38 0.73
N VAL A 51 -12.36 -3.48 1.27
CA VAL A 51 -12.50 -2.03 1.09
C VAL A 51 -12.41 -1.64 -0.39
N ILE A 52 -11.44 -2.20 -1.13
CA ILE A 52 -11.30 -1.93 -2.57
C ILE A 52 -12.52 -2.42 -3.36
N ILE A 53 -13.06 -3.60 -3.05
CA ILE A 53 -14.30 -4.09 -3.67
C ILE A 53 -15.46 -3.15 -3.35
N GLY A 54 -15.59 -2.70 -2.09
CA GLY A 54 -16.63 -1.75 -1.70
C GLY A 54 -16.56 -0.45 -2.51
N ILE A 55 -15.36 0.11 -2.68
CA ILE A 55 -15.14 1.30 -3.52
C ILE A 55 -15.52 1.02 -4.98
N ALA A 56 -15.18 -0.15 -5.52
CA ALA A 56 -15.53 -0.53 -6.89
C ALA A 56 -17.04 -0.68 -7.09
N ILE A 57 -17.75 -1.27 -6.13
CA ILE A 57 -19.22 -1.40 -6.17
C ILE A 57 -19.89 -0.02 -6.13
N ILE A 58 -19.47 0.84 -5.18
CA ILE A 58 -19.99 2.21 -5.06
C ILE A 58 -19.74 3.00 -6.36
N SER A 59 -18.56 2.82 -6.98
CA SER A 59 -18.21 3.42 -8.27
C SER A 59 -19.04 2.86 -9.42
N PHE A 60 -19.41 1.59 -9.40
CA PHE A 60 -20.22 0.97 -10.46
C PHE A 60 -21.69 1.42 -10.39
N LEU A 61 -22.20 1.64 -9.18
CA LEU A 61 -23.56 2.14 -8.95
C LEU A 61 -23.69 3.66 -9.11
N ASP A 62 -22.59 4.37 -9.41
CA ASP A 62 -22.50 5.82 -9.59
C ASP A 62 -23.12 6.63 -8.41
N ILE A 63 -23.01 6.07 -7.19
CA ILE A 63 -23.60 6.67 -5.98
C ILE A 63 -22.85 7.95 -5.58
N ILE A 64 -21.55 8.02 -5.90
CA ILE A 64 -20.63 9.06 -5.47
C ILE A 64 -19.82 9.57 -6.67
N THR A 65 -19.50 10.86 -6.67
CA THR A 65 -18.67 11.48 -7.72
C THR A 65 -17.31 10.79 -7.88
N ALA A 66 -16.82 10.74 -9.12
CA ALA A 66 -15.51 10.20 -9.46
C ALA A 66 -14.36 10.83 -8.63
N ALA A 67 -14.47 12.12 -8.31
CA ALA A 67 -13.48 12.81 -7.49
C ALA A 67 -13.42 12.27 -6.06
N ALA A 68 -14.57 11.97 -5.44
CA ALA A 68 -14.61 11.39 -4.10
C ALA A 68 -14.14 9.93 -4.10
N ILE A 69 -14.47 9.14 -5.12
CA ILE A 69 -13.96 7.76 -5.29
C ILE A 69 -12.41 7.74 -5.35
N GLN A 70 -11.82 8.66 -6.13
CA GLN A 70 -10.36 8.80 -6.21
C GLN A 70 -9.73 9.11 -4.84
N ARG A 71 -10.37 9.99 -4.06
CA ARG A 71 -9.90 10.35 -2.70
C ARG A 71 -10.01 9.19 -1.73
N MET A 72 -11.14 8.48 -1.73
CA MET A 72 -11.35 7.29 -0.91
C MET A 72 -10.30 6.23 -1.21
N PHE A 73 -10.03 5.99 -2.50
CA PHE A 73 -9.00 5.05 -2.92
C PHE A 73 -7.59 5.43 -2.43
N LEU A 74 -7.19 6.70 -2.55
CA LEU A 74 -5.89 7.18 -2.06
C LEU A 74 -5.77 7.03 -0.54
N VAL A 75 -6.81 7.42 0.22
CA VAL A 75 -6.82 7.28 1.67
C VAL A 75 -6.72 5.81 2.08
N SER A 76 -7.44 4.91 1.41
CA SER A 76 -7.35 3.47 1.68
C SER A 76 -5.94 2.93 1.43
N LEU A 77 -5.27 3.36 0.37
CA LEU A 77 -3.88 2.96 0.08
C LEU A 77 -2.89 3.47 1.14
N ILE A 78 -3.05 4.72 1.59
CA ILE A 78 -2.22 5.29 2.67
C ILE A 78 -2.38 4.46 3.94
N ILE A 79 -3.62 4.15 4.34
CA ILE A 79 -3.90 3.33 5.52
C ILE A 79 -3.29 1.94 5.37
N ALA A 80 -3.43 1.30 4.20
CA ALA A 80 -2.87 -0.02 3.95
C ALA A 80 -1.35 -0.04 4.05
N LEU A 81 -0.66 0.92 3.42
CA LEU A 81 0.79 1.05 3.50
C LEU A 81 1.26 1.43 4.90
N ALA A 82 0.52 2.26 5.64
CA ALA A 82 0.83 2.59 7.03
C ALA A 82 0.72 1.38 7.95
N LEU A 83 -0.35 0.57 7.81
CA LEU A 83 -0.51 -0.68 8.53
C LEU A 83 0.62 -1.67 8.19
N ARG A 84 0.96 -1.79 6.90
CA ARG A 84 2.09 -2.61 6.46
C ARG A 84 3.41 -2.14 7.06
N ALA A 85 3.69 -0.84 7.01
CA ALA A 85 4.90 -0.26 7.60
C ALA A 85 4.97 -0.50 9.11
N TYR A 86 3.86 -0.36 9.83
CA TYR A 86 3.78 -0.65 11.27
C TYR A 86 4.04 -2.13 11.58
N MET A 87 3.46 -3.03 10.80
CA MET A 87 3.67 -4.47 10.95
C MET A 87 5.12 -4.85 10.65
N GLU A 88 5.70 -4.32 9.57
CA GLU A 88 7.11 -4.53 9.22
C GLU A 88 8.04 -3.92 10.29
N TRP A 89 7.71 -2.77 10.87
CA TRP A 89 8.44 -2.20 12.00
C TRP A 89 8.42 -3.11 13.23
N LYS A 90 7.26 -3.69 13.54
CA LYS A 90 7.06 -4.54 14.72
C LYS A 90 7.70 -5.92 14.60
N TYR A 91 7.61 -6.55 13.42
CA TYR A 91 8.01 -7.95 13.22
C TYR A 91 9.29 -8.13 12.38
N LEU A 92 9.64 -7.14 11.56
CA LEU A 92 10.78 -7.16 10.61
C LEU A 92 11.62 -5.88 10.74
N ARG A 93 11.85 -5.44 11.99
CA ARG A 93 12.56 -4.19 12.29
C ARG A 93 13.94 -4.16 11.62
N ASN A 94 14.28 -3.00 11.06
CA ASN A 94 15.53 -2.72 10.33
C ASN A 94 15.78 -3.51 9.04
N THR A 95 14.81 -4.27 8.54
CA THR A 95 14.93 -4.88 7.21
C THR A 95 14.84 -3.83 6.10
N ASN A 96 15.46 -4.11 4.97
CA ASN A 96 15.35 -3.23 3.80
C ASN A 96 13.92 -3.21 3.22
N GLN A 97 13.10 -4.23 3.50
CA GLN A 97 11.68 -4.24 3.18
C GLN A 97 10.92 -3.12 3.90
N HIS A 98 11.15 -2.96 5.21
CA HIS A 98 10.52 -1.88 5.97
C HIS A 98 10.88 -0.50 5.42
N LYS A 99 12.15 -0.30 5.04
CA LYS A 99 12.61 0.96 4.42
C LYS A 99 11.91 1.21 3.09
N ALA A 100 11.79 0.19 2.24
CA ALA A 100 11.08 0.29 0.96
C ALA A 100 9.61 0.68 1.15
N THR A 101 8.90 0.08 2.10
CA THR A 101 7.51 0.43 2.41
C THR A 101 7.38 1.86 2.93
N LEU A 102 8.31 2.33 3.76
CA LEU A 102 8.33 3.72 4.23
C LEU A 102 8.55 4.71 3.07
N ILE A 103 9.45 4.40 2.12
CA ILE A 103 9.67 5.22 0.93
C ILE A 103 8.40 5.28 0.06
N LEU A 104 7.71 4.14 -0.15
CA LEU A 104 6.45 4.09 -0.87
C LEU A 104 5.35 4.91 -0.18
N LEU A 105 5.21 4.76 1.14
CA LEU A 105 4.24 5.51 1.92
C LEU A 105 4.52 7.02 1.85
N GLY A 106 5.78 7.44 2.01
CA GLY A 106 6.18 8.85 1.89
C GLY A 106 5.90 9.41 0.51
N THR A 107 6.20 8.66 -0.54
CA THR A 107 5.91 9.07 -1.93
C THR A 107 4.41 9.20 -2.17
N LEU A 108 3.62 8.24 -1.67
CA LEU A 108 2.16 8.28 -1.79
C LEU A 108 1.56 9.45 -1.01
N LEU A 109 2.09 9.78 0.16
CA LEU A 109 1.66 10.94 0.95
C LEU A 109 1.95 12.25 0.22
N LEU A 110 3.17 12.43 -0.31
CA LEU A 110 3.52 13.61 -1.10
C LEU A 110 2.64 13.75 -2.34
N PHE A 111 2.46 12.66 -3.08
CA PHE A 111 1.55 12.63 -4.23
C PHE A 111 0.11 12.98 -3.84
N SER A 112 -0.37 12.44 -2.72
CA SER A 112 -1.72 12.71 -2.24
C SER A 112 -1.87 14.16 -1.84
N VAL A 113 -0.93 14.75 -1.10
CA VAL A 113 -0.94 16.17 -0.73
C VAL A 113 -1.00 17.04 -1.98
N PHE A 114 -0.16 16.78 -2.98
CA PHE A 114 -0.18 17.49 -4.26
C PHE A 114 -1.54 17.35 -4.97
N PHE A 115 -2.10 16.14 -5.01
CA PHE A 115 -3.39 15.85 -5.62
C PHE A 115 -4.58 16.50 -4.90
N PHE A 116 -4.53 16.62 -3.57
CA PHE A 116 -5.55 17.29 -2.78
C PHE A 116 -5.44 18.81 -2.85
N LEU A 117 -4.23 19.37 -3.01
CA LEU A 117 -3.98 20.81 -3.10
C LEU A 117 -4.24 21.42 -4.49
N LEU A 118 -4.04 20.66 -5.57
CA LEU A 118 -4.25 21.13 -6.95
C LEU A 118 -5.69 21.02 -7.44
N LYS A 119 -6.62 20.59 -6.59
CA LYS A 119 -8.04 20.45 -6.90
C LYS A 119 -8.87 21.55 -6.25
#